data_AF-A0A4Q5VBS7-F1
#
_entry.id   AF-A0A4Q5VBS7-F1
#
_cell.length_a   1.000
_cell.length_b   1.000
_cell.length_c   1.000
_cell.angle_alpha   90.00
_cell.angle_beta   90.00
_cell.angle_gamma   90.00
#
_symmetry.space_group_name_H-M   'P 1'
#
loop_
_entity.id
_entity.type
_entity.pdbx_description
1 polymer ?
#
loop_
_entity_poly.entity_id
_entity_poly.type
_entity_poly.pdbx_seq_one_letter_code
_entity_poly.pdbx_strand_id
1 'polypeptide(L)'
;MFTLRVAKPQPSYVSVRERYKVDLPLQMAECETNYLRLQKLLRNHFSKPAEDQSGDEYRFMVSRGEQQWLHQLRILERSPYTATLQLTQTTIATTSNWLRMPKLTVRMYHDAKLAEVLAWEGHKRLRPRYEYPNQAMYHADEKLQINQFLGELLSRCLHEGHHVDDVKQLLGL
;
A
#
# COMPACT_ATOMS: atom_id res chain seq x y z
N MET A 1 53.32 4.70 -2.83
CA MET A 1 52.83 5.92 -3.53
C MET A 1 51.43 6.20 -3.01
N PHE A 2 51.26 7.17 -2.11
CA PHE A 2 49.95 7.52 -1.55
C PHE A 2 49.40 8.75 -2.27
N THR A 3 48.24 8.65 -2.92
CA THR A 3 47.58 9.79 -3.55
C THR A 3 46.70 10.49 -2.52
N LEU A 4 47.10 11.70 -2.11
CA LEU A 4 46.26 12.59 -1.31
C LEU A 4 45.04 12.99 -2.16
N ARG A 5 43.84 12.51 -1.77
CA ARG A 5 42.59 13.00 -2.33
C ARG A 5 42.37 14.44 -1.86
N VAL A 6 42.69 15.40 -2.71
CA VAL A 6 42.31 16.80 -2.50
C VAL A 6 40.79 16.88 -2.57
N ALA A 7 40.15 17.28 -1.47
CA ALA A 7 38.72 17.53 -1.45
C ALA A 7 38.41 18.70 -2.40
N LYS A 8 37.62 18.45 -3.44
CA LYS A 8 37.12 19.53 -4.31
C LYS A 8 36.20 20.42 -3.47
N PRO A 9 36.42 21.75 -3.43
CA PRO A 9 35.53 22.66 -2.72
C PRO A 9 34.13 22.59 -3.34
N GLN A 10 33.11 22.35 -2.52
CA GLN A 10 31.73 22.34 -2.96
C GLN A 10 31.21 23.79 -3.09
N PRO A 11 30.41 24.11 -4.12
CA PRO A 11 29.85 25.44 -4.31
C PRO A 11 28.84 25.79 -3.20
N SER A 12 28.84 27.05 -2.77
CA SER A 12 28.09 27.59 -1.61
C SER A 12 26.56 27.46 -1.67
N TYR A 13 25.99 27.13 -2.84
CA TYR A 13 24.56 26.90 -3.01
C TYR A 13 24.14 25.45 -2.68
N VAL A 14 25.08 24.52 -2.54
CA VAL A 14 24.78 23.13 -2.20
C VAL A 14 24.65 23.00 -0.69
N SER A 15 23.41 23.05 -0.18
CA SER A 15 23.13 22.62 1.19
C SER A 15 23.30 21.10 1.28
N VAL A 16 24.20 20.63 2.15
CA VAL A 16 24.31 19.21 2.48
C VAL A 16 23.06 18.83 3.27
N ARG A 17 22.02 18.36 2.58
CA ARG A 17 20.87 17.76 3.27
C ARG A 17 21.33 16.55 4.06
N GLU A 18 20.88 16.44 5.31
CA GLU A 18 21.16 15.27 6.12
C GLU A 18 20.68 14.01 5.41
N ARG A 19 21.51 12.96 5.46
CA ARG A 19 21.14 11.67 4.87
C ARG A 19 19.94 11.10 5.63
N TYR A 20 18.89 10.76 4.90
CA TYR A 20 17.72 10.10 5.45
C TYR A 20 18.12 8.87 6.28
N LYS A 21 17.61 8.80 7.51
CA LYS A 21 17.74 7.66 8.41
C LYS A 21 16.37 7.01 8.51
N VAL A 22 16.33 5.69 8.37
CA VAL A 22 15.09 4.94 8.47
C VAL A 22 14.59 5.01 9.92
N ASP A 23 13.39 5.55 10.09
CA ASP A 23 12.66 5.44 11.36
C ASP A 23 11.96 4.08 11.40
N LEU A 24 12.67 3.08 11.94
CA LEU A 24 12.16 1.71 12.05
C LEU A 24 10.92 1.62 12.95
N PRO A 25 10.88 2.25 14.14
CA PRO A 25 9.67 2.26 14.96
C PRO A 25 8.44 2.77 14.22
N LEU A 26 8.56 3.89 13.50
CA LEU A 26 7.47 4.44 12.71
C LEU A 26 7.02 3.47 11.60
N GLN A 27 7.98 2.92 10.85
CA GLN A 27 7.65 1.94 9.80
C GLN A 27 6.93 0.70 10.37
N MET A 28 7.36 0.20 11.53
CA MET A 28 6.71 -0.94 12.18
C MET A 28 5.29 -0.57 12.64
N ALA A 29 5.10 0.58 13.28
CA ALA A 29 3.80 1.05 13.72
C ALA A 29 2.80 1.20 12.56
N GLU A 30 3.24 1.70 11.41
CA GLU A 30 2.41 1.76 10.20
C GLU A 30 2.00 0.35 9.73
N CYS A 31 2.93 -0.60 9.72
CA CYS A 31 2.65 -1.97 9.31
C CYS A 31 1.68 -2.68 10.28
N GLU A 32 1.82 -2.49 11.58
CA GLU A 32 0.90 -3.02 12.60
C GLU A 32 -0.51 -2.44 12.43
N THR A 33 -0.58 -1.12 12.24
CA THR A 33 -1.87 -0.44 12.06
C THR A 33 -2.56 -0.92 10.77
N ASN A 34 -1.81 -1.09 9.69
CA ASN A 34 -2.33 -1.62 8.43
C ASN A 34 -2.84 -3.06 8.56
N TYR A 35 -2.15 -3.90 9.34
CA TYR A 35 -2.61 -5.25 9.62
C TYR A 35 -3.96 -5.24 10.32
N LEU A 36 -4.13 -4.42 11.36
CA LEU A 36 -5.39 -4.30 12.09
C LEU A 36 -6.51 -3.77 11.19
N ARG A 37 -6.23 -2.78 10.32
CA ARG A 37 -7.21 -2.25 9.36
C ARG A 37 -7.65 -3.31 8.35
N LEU A 38 -6.71 -4.08 7.79
CA LEU A 38 -7.03 -5.20 6.90
C LEU A 38 -7.82 -6.28 7.62
N GLN A 39 -7.43 -6.65 8.84
CA GLN A 39 -8.19 -7.62 9.63
C GLN A 39 -9.62 -7.16 9.86
N LYS A 40 -9.85 -5.86 10.12
CA LYS A 40 -11.20 -5.29 10.26
C LYS A 40 -11.99 -5.37 8.96
N LEU A 41 -11.39 -4.96 7.83
CA LEU A 41 -12.05 -4.99 6.51
C LEU A 41 -12.40 -6.40 6.05
N LEU A 42 -11.56 -7.39 6.37
CA LEU A 42 -11.73 -8.77 5.92
C LEU A 42 -12.54 -9.62 6.91
N ARG A 43 -12.86 -9.10 8.10
CA ARG A 43 -13.60 -9.81 9.13
C ARG A 43 -14.98 -10.17 8.57
N ASN A 44 -15.30 -11.47 8.58
CA ASN A 44 -16.57 -12.06 8.09
C ASN A 44 -16.70 -12.23 6.56
N HIS A 45 -15.69 -11.87 5.76
CA HIS A 45 -15.77 -12.01 4.29
C HIS A 45 -15.19 -13.32 3.76
N PHE A 46 -14.46 -14.07 4.58
CA PHE A 46 -13.93 -15.37 4.22
C PHE A 46 -14.39 -16.42 5.22
N SER A 47 -15.36 -17.25 4.82
CA SER A 47 -15.96 -18.30 5.65
C SER A 47 -15.30 -19.67 5.47
N LYS A 48 -14.41 -19.82 4.48
CA LYS A 48 -13.70 -21.05 4.17
C LYS A 48 -12.48 -21.25 5.09
N PRO A 49 -11.93 -22.47 5.22
CA PRO A 49 -10.60 -22.67 5.79
C PRO A 49 -9.53 -21.88 5.03
N ALA A 50 -8.49 -21.42 5.73
CA ALA A 50 -7.48 -20.51 5.15
C ALA A 50 -6.79 -21.04 3.88
N GLU A 51 -6.63 -22.36 3.79
CA GLU A 51 -6.07 -23.07 2.64
C GLU A 51 -6.91 -22.97 1.37
N ASP A 52 -8.23 -22.87 1.51
CA ASP A 52 -9.19 -22.79 0.40
C ASP A 52 -9.57 -21.35 0.03
N GLN A 53 -9.02 -20.36 0.73
CA GLN A 53 -9.30 -18.94 0.49
C GLN A 53 -8.45 -18.33 -0.64
N SER A 54 -7.50 -19.09 -1.20
CA SER A 54 -6.71 -18.60 -2.33
C SER A 54 -7.61 -18.32 -3.53
N GLY A 55 -7.54 -17.09 -4.05
CA GLY A 55 -8.43 -16.62 -5.11
C GLY A 55 -9.73 -15.99 -4.63
N ASP A 56 -10.08 -16.09 -3.34
CA ASP A 56 -11.25 -15.39 -2.80
C ASP A 56 -11.07 -13.86 -2.95
N GLU A 57 -12.20 -13.18 -3.12
CA GLU A 57 -12.26 -11.78 -3.46
C GLU A 57 -13.31 -11.06 -2.62
N TYR A 58 -12.93 -9.89 -2.12
CA TYR A 58 -13.80 -9.00 -1.38
C TYR A 58 -13.91 -7.66 -2.11
N ARG A 59 -15.14 -7.24 -2.42
CA ARG A 59 -15.43 -5.98 -3.09
C ARG A 59 -16.26 -5.08 -2.19
N PHE A 60 -15.91 -3.81 -2.16
CA PHE A 60 -16.64 -2.79 -1.42
C PHE A 60 -16.53 -1.45 -2.15
N MET A 61 -17.50 -0.56 -1.91
CA MET A 61 -17.57 0.73 -2.55
C MET A 61 -17.26 1.84 -1.55
N VAL A 62 -16.55 2.87 -2.00
CA VAL A 62 -16.30 4.10 -1.26
C VAL A 62 -16.86 5.25 -2.10
N SER A 63 -17.61 6.15 -1.47
CA SER A 63 -18.23 7.29 -2.14
C SER A 63 -17.79 8.60 -1.51
N ARG A 64 -17.51 9.62 -2.33
CA ARG A 64 -17.24 10.99 -1.88
C ARG A 64 -17.88 11.99 -2.84
N GLY A 65 -18.93 12.66 -2.39
CA GLY A 65 -19.75 13.48 -3.27
C GLY A 65 -20.34 12.62 -4.40
N GLU A 66 -20.16 13.04 -5.65
CA GLU A 66 -20.61 12.29 -6.84
C GLU A 66 -19.62 11.20 -7.30
N GLN A 67 -18.43 11.13 -6.68
CA GLN A 67 -17.43 10.15 -7.06
C GLN A 67 -17.61 8.85 -6.29
N GLN A 68 -17.57 7.74 -7.03
CA GLN A 68 -17.64 6.40 -6.48
C GLN A 68 -16.47 5.56 -6.98
N TRP A 69 -15.86 4.83 -6.06
CA TRP A 69 -14.76 3.92 -6.34
C TRP A 69 -15.11 2.52 -5.86
N LEU A 70 -14.98 1.56 -6.78
CA LEU A 70 -15.02 0.14 -6.48
C LEU A 70 -13.63 -0.30 -6.05
N HIS A 71 -13.49 -0.71 -4.80
CA HIS A 71 -12.29 -1.34 -4.29
C HIS A 71 -12.43 -2.84 -4.30
N GLN A 72 -11.34 -3.52 -4.65
CA GLN A 72 -11.28 -4.97 -4.69
C GLN A 72 -10.02 -5.46 -3.98
N LEU A 73 -10.22 -6.33 -3.01
CA LEU A 73 -9.19 -7.07 -2.29
C LEU A 73 -9.26 -8.53 -2.74
N ARG A 74 -8.20 -9.03 -3.38
CA ARG A 74 -8.10 -10.42 -3.82
C ARG A 74 -6.99 -11.14 -3.06
N ILE A 75 -7.27 -12.32 -2.53
CA ILE A 75 -6.23 -13.19 -1.95
C ILE A 75 -5.49 -13.86 -3.12
N LEU A 76 -4.22 -13.53 -3.28
CA LEU A 76 -3.35 -14.14 -4.29
C LEU A 76 -2.75 -15.46 -3.79
N GLU A 77 -2.40 -15.50 -2.50
CA GLU A 77 -1.75 -16.64 -1.87
C GLU A 77 -2.10 -16.65 -0.39
N ARG A 78 -2.30 -17.84 0.18
CA ARG A 78 -2.44 -18.03 1.61
C ARG A 78 -1.53 -19.15 2.11
N SER A 79 -0.93 -18.94 3.26
CA SER A 79 -0.12 -19.91 4.00
C SER A 79 -0.44 -19.78 5.49
N PRO A 80 -0.03 -20.72 6.36
CA PRO A 80 -0.42 -20.72 7.78
C PRO A 80 -0.13 -19.40 8.51
N TYR A 81 1.03 -18.78 8.22
CA TYR A 81 1.48 -17.57 8.90
C TYR A 81 1.41 -16.32 8.04
N THR A 82 1.01 -16.42 6.77
CA THR A 82 1.07 -15.27 5.87
C THR A 82 0.00 -15.31 4.78
N ALA A 83 -0.42 -14.14 4.32
CA ALA A 83 -1.30 -14.00 3.16
C ALA A 83 -0.79 -12.90 2.24
N THR A 84 -0.85 -13.13 0.93
CA THR A 84 -0.60 -12.10 -0.08
C THR A 84 -1.93 -11.63 -0.66
N LEU A 85 -2.17 -10.34 -0.57
CA LEU A 85 -3.36 -9.68 -1.09
C LEU A 85 -3.01 -8.77 -2.27
N GLN A 86 -3.96 -8.59 -3.16
CA GLN A 86 -3.94 -7.55 -4.18
C GLN A 86 -5.06 -6.56 -3.91
N LEU A 87 -4.72 -5.28 -3.84
CA LEU A 87 -5.66 -4.18 -3.73
C LEU A 87 -5.70 -3.42 -5.05
N THR A 88 -6.89 -3.32 -5.64
CA THR A 88 -7.18 -2.49 -6.81
C THR A 88 -8.35 -1.55 -6.54
N GLN A 89 -8.41 -0.48 -7.32
CA GLN A 89 -9.50 0.49 -7.28
C GLN A 89 -9.88 0.88 -8.70
N THR A 90 -11.18 0.88 -8.97
CA THR A 90 -11.75 1.29 -10.25
C THR A 90 -12.74 2.42 -10.01
N THR A 91 -12.60 3.53 -10.73
CA THR A 91 -13.58 4.62 -10.69
C THR A 91 -14.81 4.23 -11.50
N ILE A 92 -16.00 4.41 -10.93
CA ILE A 92 -17.28 4.05 -11.58
C ILE A 92 -17.77 5.20 -12.48
N ALA A 93 -17.45 6.45 -12.14
CA ALA A 93 -17.76 7.61 -12.97
C ALA A 93 -16.91 7.66 -14.25
N THR A 94 -17.43 8.30 -15.30
CA THR A 94 -16.77 8.62 -16.58
C THR A 94 -15.64 9.64 -16.41
N THR A 95 -14.77 9.44 -15.42
CA THR A 95 -13.60 10.29 -15.20
C THR A 95 -12.46 9.77 -16.06
N SER A 96 -11.62 10.69 -16.52
CA SER A 96 -10.50 10.35 -17.39
C SER A 96 -9.57 9.29 -16.78
N ASN A 97 -9.16 8.32 -17.60
CA ASN A 97 -8.25 7.22 -17.26
C ASN A 97 -6.83 7.66 -16.82
N TRP A 98 -6.53 8.96 -16.77
CA TRP A 98 -5.21 9.49 -16.41
C TRP A 98 -4.91 9.36 -14.91
N LEU A 99 -5.94 9.34 -14.04
CA LEU A 99 -5.77 9.17 -12.60
C LEU A 99 -6.34 7.83 -12.15
N ARG A 100 -5.55 6.77 -12.31
CA ARG A 100 -5.86 5.43 -11.78
C ARG A 100 -5.01 5.16 -10.56
N MET A 101 -5.65 4.64 -9.51
CA MET A 101 -4.92 4.19 -8.34
C MET A 101 -4.00 3.03 -8.75
N PRO A 102 -2.73 3.03 -8.32
CA PRO A 102 -1.85 1.92 -8.58
C PRO A 102 -2.36 0.65 -7.90
N LYS A 103 -2.27 -0.48 -8.59
CA LYS A 103 -2.46 -1.80 -7.98
C LYS A 103 -1.38 -2.05 -6.94
N LEU A 104 -1.79 -2.34 -5.71
CA LEU A 104 -0.88 -2.68 -4.61
C LEU A 104 -0.87 -4.20 -4.39
N THR A 105 0.31 -4.76 -4.13
CA THR A 105 0.47 -6.11 -3.59
C THR A 105 0.92 -6.01 -2.16
N VAL A 106 0.14 -6.56 -1.24
CA VAL A 106 0.30 -6.42 0.20
C VAL A 106 0.56 -7.80 0.81
N ARG A 107 1.54 -7.93 1.69
CA ARG A 107 1.75 -9.14 2.49
C ARG A 107 1.26 -8.87 3.91
N MET A 108 0.44 -9.78 4.43
CA MET A 108 0.10 -9.86 5.83
C MET A 108 0.92 -10.99 6.47
N TYR A 109 1.58 -10.69 7.58
CA TYR A 109 2.26 -11.63 8.46
C TYR A 109 1.38 -11.81 9.70
N HIS A 110 0.80 -12.99 9.87
CA HIS A 110 -0.19 -13.24 10.92
C HIS A 110 0.45 -13.49 12.29
N ASP A 111 1.66 -14.04 12.29
CA ASP A 111 2.50 -14.27 13.47
C ASP A 111 3.04 -12.95 14.05
N ALA A 112 3.62 -12.10 13.21
CA ALA A 112 4.14 -10.79 13.60
C ALA A 112 3.04 -9.71 13.68
N LYS A 113 1.84 -9.98 13.17
CA LYS A 113 0.71 -9.04 13.06
C LYS A 113 1.08 -7.77 12.29
N LEU A 114 1.78 -7.93 11.18
CA LEU A 114 2.25 -6.84 10.31
C LEU A 114 1.63 -6.95 8.92
N ALA A 115 1.36 -5.81 8.29
CA ALA A 115 1.01 -5.76 6.87
C ALA A 115 1.79 -4.67 6.14
N GLU A 116 2.43 -5.04 5.04
CA GLU A 116 3.27 -4.13 4.25
C GLU A 116 3.01 -4.26 2.76
N VAL A 117 3.23 -3.17 2.02
CA VAL A 117 3.22 -3.18 0.56
C VAL A 117 4.53 -3.79 0.05
N LEU A 118 4.44 -4.88 -0.71
CA LEU A 118 5.58 -5.52 -1.38
C LEU A 118 5.87 -4.91 -2.75
N ALA A 119 4.83 -4.42 -3.43
CA ALA A 119 4.92 -3.88 -4.78
C ALA A 119 3.74 -2.95 -5.11
N TRP A 120 3.97 -2.03 -6.05
CA TRP A 120 2.92 -1.26 -6.71
C TRP A 120 3.18 -1.21 -8.23
N GLU A 121 2.16 -1.31 -9.08
CA GLU A 121 2.26 -1.15 -10.56
C GLU A 121 3.55 -1.71 -11.21
N GLY A 122 3.93 -2.95 -10.88
CA GLY A 122 5.13 -3.60 -11.43
C GLY A 122 6.46 -3.23 -10.76
N HIS A 123 6.51 -2.18 -9.93
CA HIS A 123 7.64 -1.87 -9.05
C HIS A 123 7.66 -2.83 -7.87
N LYS A 124 8.61 -3.76 -7.88
CA LYS A 124 8.78 -4.81 -6.87
C LYS A 124 10.06 -4.60 -6.06
N ARG A 125 10.21 -5.34 -4.95
CA ARG A 125 11.43 -5.37 -4.13
C ARG A 125 11.78 -4.00 -3.55
N LEU A 126 10.79 -3.38 -2.92
CA LEU A 126 10.93 -2.07 -2.28
C LEU A 126 11.96 -2.13 -1.16
N ARG A 127 12.93 -1.21 -1.21
CA ARG A 127 13.99 -1.13 -0.21
C ARG A 127 13.54 -0.25 0.95
N PRO A 128 13.94 -0.56 2.20
CA PRO A 128 13.67 0.32 3.35
C PRO A 128 14.22 1.74 3.17
N ARG A 129 15.28 1.89 2.35
CA ARG A 129 15.88 3.16 1.98
C ARG A 129 16.49 3.11 0.58
N TYR A 130 16.40 4.22 -0.13
CA TYR A 130 17.13 4.46 -1.38
C TYR A 130 18.18 5.57 -1.21
N GLU A 131 19.27 5.48 -1.98
CA GLU A 131 20.17 6.61 -2.17
C GLU A 131 19.52 7.60 -3.14
N TYR A 132 19.76 8.90 -2.94
CA TYR A 132 19.22 9.93 -3.81
C TYR A 132 20.35 10.89 -4.25
N PRO A 133 20.40 11.27 -5.54
CA PRO A 133 19.52 10.80 -6.63
C PRO A 133 19.78 9.35 -7.04
N ASN A 134 18.76 8.65 -7.54
CA ASN A 134 18.90 7.33 -8.17
C ASN A 134 18.20 7.30 -9.54
N GLN A 135 18.63 6.40 -10.43
CA GLN A 135 18.12 6.32 -11.81
C GLN A 135 16.63 5.98 -11.89
N ALA A 136 16.10 5.28 -10.89
CA ALA A 136 14.68 4.93 -10.80
C ALA A 136 13.83 6.06 -10.17
N MET A 137 14.46 7.17 -9.79
CA MET A 137 13.83 8.36 -9.19
C MET A 137 13.03 8.09 -7.91
N TYR A 138 13.35 7.02 -7.17
CA TYR A 138 12.72 6.76 -5.87
C TYR A 138 13.12 7.79 -4.84
N HIS A 139 12.19 8.16 -3.96
CA HIS A 139 12.51 8.93 -2.77
C HIS A 139 13.29 8.06 -1.76
N ALA A 140 14.00 8.72 -0.84
CA ALA A 140 14.82 8.00 0.13
C ALA A 140 13.98 7.13 1.09
N ASP A 141 12.75 7.56 1.37
CA ASP A 141 11.77 7.02 2.31
C ASP A 141 10.57 6.34 1.63
N GLU A 142 10.71 5.99 0.34
CA GLU A 142 9.66 5.41 -0.51
C GLU A 142 8.84 4.29 0.17
N LYS A 143 9.52 3.41 0.91
CA LYS A 143 8.89 2.29 1.63
C LYS A 143 7.94 2.76 2.74
N LEU A 144 8.28 3.83 3.45
CA LEU A 144 7.41 4.42 4.46
C LEU A 144 6.20 5.05 3.78
N GLN A 145 6.42 5.86 2.74
CA GLN A 145 5.35 6.57 2.03
C GLN A 145 4.29 5.61 1.47
N ILE A 146 4.71 4.51 0.82
CA ILE A 146 3.76 3.56 0.25
C ILE A 146 2.97 2.79 1.32
N ASN A 147 3.56 2.52 2.49
CA ASN A 147 2.86 1.89 3.61
C ASN A 147 1.88 2.87 4.27
N GLN A 148 2.23 4.15 4.37
CA GLN A 148 1.32 5.21 4.84
C GLN A 148 0.17 5.39 3.85
N PHE A 149 0.45 5.41 2.55
CA PHE A 149 -0.57 5.47 1.50
C PHE A 149 -1.57 4.31 1.61
N LEU A 150 -1.09 3.07 1.81
CA LEU A 150 -1.97 1.93 2.12
C LEU A 150 -2.83 2.22 3.36
N GLY A 151 -2.23 2.74 4.42
CA GLY A 151 -2.94 3.05 5.67
C GLY A 151 -4.03 4.10 5.52
N GLU A 152 -3.79 5.15 4.75
CA GLU A 152 -4.77 6.18 4.41
C GLU A 152 -5.92 5.59 3.60
N LEU A 153 -5.61 4.79 2.57
CA LEU A 153 -6.62 4.10 1.77
C LEU A 153 -7.49 3.20 2.65
N LEU A 154 -6.89 2.32 3.45
CA LEU A 154 -7.63 1.41 4.32
C LEU A 154 -8.45 2.15 5.38
N SER A 155 -7.93 3.27 5.90
CA SER A 155 -8.67 4.11 6.85
C SER A 155 -9.92 4.67 6.19
N ARG A 156 -9.81 5.20 4.96
CA ARG A 156 -10.97 5.66 4.20
C ARG A 156 -11.96 4.52 3.94
N CYS A 157 -11.47 3.37 3.51
CA CYS A 157 -12.29 2.18 3.26
C CYS A 157 -13.08 1.75 4.51
N LEU A 158 -12.52 1.89 5.71
CA LEU A 158 -13.21 1.56 6.96
C LEU A 158 -14.24 2.60 7.41
N HIS A 159 -14.04 3.88 7.08
CA HIS A 159 -14.95 4.96 7.51
C HIS A 159 -16.09 5.20 6.52
N GLU A 160 -15.81 5.08 5.22
CA GLU A 160 -16.72 5.45 4.12
C GLU A 160 -17.11 4.25 3.25
N GLY A 161 -16.61 3.05 3.58
CA GLY A 161 -16.86 1.85 2.81
C GLY A 161 -18.23 1.24 3.11
N HIS A 162 -18.95 0.90 2.04
CA HIS A 162 -20.21 0.17 2.09
C HIS A 162 -20.12 -1.08 1.22
N HIS A 163 -20.82 -2.15 1.59
CA HIS A 163 -20.77 -3.42 0.87
C HIS A 163 -21.41 -3.27 -0.51
N VAL A 164 -20.87 -3.93 -1.55
CA VAL A 164 -21.42 -3.82 -2.92
C VAL A 164 -22.83 -4.39 -3.02
N ASP A 165 -23.21 -5.35 -2.17
CA ASP A 165 -24.59 -5.87 -2.16
C ASP A 165 -25.62 -4.82 -1.71
N ASP A 166 -25.22 -3.83 -0.90
CA ASP A 166 -26.08 -2.68 -0.55
C ASP A 166 -26.22 -1.69 -1.73
N VAL A 167 -25.29 -1.75 -2.70
CA VAL A 167 -25.27 -0.83 -3.86
C VAL A 167 -26.26 -1.25 -4.94
N LYS A 168 -26.61 -2.53 -5.05
CA LYS A 168 -27.73 -2.96 -5.93
C LYS A 168 -29.03 -2.24 -5.56
N GLN A 169 -29.25 -2.03 -4.26
CA GLN A 169 -30.40 -1.30 -3.74
C GLN A 169 -30.32 0.22 -3.99
N LEU A 170 -29.11 0.79 -4.08
CA LEU A 170 -28.85 2.21 -4.40
C LEU A 170 -28.87 2.53 -5.90
N LEU A 171 -28.56 1.55 -6.75
CA LEU A 171 -28.58 1.69 -8.22
C LEU A 171 -29.87 1.18 -8.88
N GLY A 172 -30.84 0.70 -8.10
CA GLY A 172 -32.13 0.24 -8.63
C GLY A 172 -32.03 -0.96 -9.58
N LEU A 173 -31.14 -1.91 -9.28
CA LEU A 173 -31.02 -3.20 -9.97
C LEU A 173 -31.37 -4.37 -9.04
#